data_AF-A0AAW2DWV2-F1
#
_entry.id   AF-A0AAW2DWV2-F1
#
_cell.length_a   1.000
_cell.length_b   1.000
_cell.length_c   1.000
_cell.angle_alpha   90.00
_cell.angle_beta   90.00
_cell.angle_gamma   90.00
#
_symmetry.space_group_name_H-M   'P 1'
#
loop_
_entity.id
_entity.type
_entity.pdbx_description
1 polymer ?
#
loop_
_entity_poly.entity_id
_entity_poly.type
_entity_poly.pdbx_seq_one_letter_code
_entity_poly.pdbx_strand_id
1 'polypeptide(L)'
;MANEMANSMGRMKLTSEEEELIAISDEGRMEAIESYHLSLIGKFLTCKSFNKLAAKNTIRRAWGLDESLQILEVGPNLFQFKFQSEFEMDR
;
A
#
# COMPACT_ATOMS: atom_id res chain seq x y z
N MET A 1 -6.42 -16.71 34.00
CA MET A 1 -6.73 -15.95 32.77
C MET A 1 -5.63 -15.98 31.71
N ALA A 2 -4.57 -15.16 31.74
CA ALA A 2 -3.59 -15.13 30.63
C ALA A 2 -2.89 -16.49 30.38
N ASN A 3 -2.52 -17.18 31.46
CA ASN A 3 -1.87 -18.49 31.38
C ASN A 3 -2.82 -19.62 30.94
N GLU A 4 -4.12 -19.48 31.21
CA GLU A 4 -5.14 -20.43 30.72
C GLU A 4 -5.42 -20.24 29.23
N MET A 5 -5.45 -18.99 28.76
CA MET A 5 -5.60 -18.67 27.34
C MET A 5 -4.39 -19.15 26.52
N ALA A 6 -3.18 -18.97 27.03
CA ALA A 6 -1.97 -19.49 26.37
C ALA A 6 -2.00 -21.03 26.27
N ASN A 7 -2.45 -21.71 27.33
CA ASN A 7 -2.60 -23.17 27.35
C ASN A 7 -3.70 -23.70 26.41
N SER A 8 -4.79 -22.95 26.20
CA SER A 8 -5.85 -23.33 25.26
C SER A 8 -5.41 -23.12 23.81
N MET A 9 -4.68 -22.04 23.52
CA MET A 9 -4.13 -21.75 22.19
C MET A 9 -3.03 -22.74 21.79
N GLY A 10 -2.20 -23.20 22.73
CA GLY A 10 -1.18 -24.22 22.47
C GLY A 10 -1.73 -25.62 22.12
N ARG A 11 -3.05 -25.83 22.25
CA ARG A 11 -3.74 -27.07 21.84
C ARG A 11 -4.42 -26.97 20.49
N MET A 12 -4.43 -25.79 19.85
CA MET A 12 -4.96 -25.64 18.50
C MET A 12 -4.06 -26.40 17.52
N LYS A 13 -4.67 -27.31 16.77
CA LYS A 13 -4.08 -27.95 15.60
C LYS A 13 -4.85 -27.47 14.39
N LEU A 14 -4.15 -27.28 13.28
CA LEU A 14 -4.80 -27.05 12.01
C LEU A 14 -5.67 -28.26 11.69
N THR A 15 -6.86 -28.01 11.16
CA THR A 15 -7.70 -29.06 10.60
C THR A 15 -7.09 -29.55 9.28
N SER A 16 -7.48 -30.73 8.81
CA SER A 16 -6.97 -31.29 7.54
C SER A 16 -7.17 -30.36 6.34
N GLU A 17 -8.22 -29.54 6.35
CA GLU A 17 -8.50 -28.52 5.35
C GLU A 17 -7.57 -27.30 5.48
N GLU A 18 -7.26 -26.86 6.70
CA GLU A 18 -6.33 -25.75 6.95
C GLU A 18 -4.85 -26.15 6.76
N GLU A 19 -4.53 -27.45 6.83
CA GLU A 19 -3.24 -28.01 6.45
C GLU A 19 -3.02 -28.06 4.93
N GLU A 20 -4.08 -27.89 4.13
CA GLU A 20 -3.93 -27.83 2.68
C GLU A 20 -3.09 -26.61 2.27
N LEU A 21 -2.23 -26.83 1.29
CA LEU A 21 -1.34 -25.81 0.77
C LEU A 21 -2.17 -24.68 0.17
N ILE A 22 -2.19 -23.52 0.83
CA ILE A 22 -2.76 -22.30 0.26
C ILE A 22 -1.81 -21.82 -0.85
N ALA A 23 -2.03 -22.31 -2.06
CA ALA A 23 -1.28 -21.89 -3.22
C ALA A 23 -1.65 -20.44 -3.55
N ILE A 24 -0.67 -19.53 -3.42
CA ILE A 24 -0.81 -18.19 -3.98
C ILE A 24 -0.65 -18.32 -5.48
N SER A 25 -1.74 -18.10 -6.22
CA SER A 25 -1.70 -18.12 -7.67
C SER A 25 -0.89 -16.93 -8.20
N ASP A 26 -0.14 -17.17 -9.27
CA ASP A 26 0.56 -16.14 -10.02
C ASP A 26 -0.35 -15.39 -11.00
N GLU A 27 -1.59 -15.86 -11.16
CA GLU A 27 -2.60 -15.26 -12.02
C GLU A 27 -2.81 -13.77 -11.67
N GLY A 28 -2.72 -12.88 -12.66
CA GLY A 28 -2.90 -11.44 -12.46
C GLY A 28 -1.71 -10.70 -11.85
N ARG A 29 -0.63 -11.41 -11.46
CA ARG A 29 0.54 -10.78 -10.82
C ARG A 29 1.24 -9.82 -11.77
N MET A 30 1.42 -10.21 -13.02
CA MET A 30 2.15 -9.40 -14.00
C MET A 30 1.35 -8.16 -14.38
N GLU A 31 0.05 -8.32 -14.63
CA GLU A 31 -0.88 -7.24 -14.92
C GLU A 31 -0.95 -6.25 -13.75
N ALA A 32 -0.94 -6.74 -12.51
CA ALA A 32 -0.87 -5.89 -11.34
C ALA A 32 0.44 -5.09 -11.31
N ILE A 33 1.60 -5.74 -11.48
CA ILE A 33 2.91 -5.06 -11.52
C ILE A 33 2.95 -4.01 -12.63
N GLU A 34 2.49 -4.36 -13.83
CA GLU A 34 2.39 -3.44 -14.96
C GLU A 34 1.45 -2.28 -14.63
N SER A 35 0.33 -2.49 -13.95
CA SER A 35 -0.58 -1.39 -13.57
C SER A 35 0.08 -0.34 -12.64
N TYR A 36 1.23 -0.66 -12.06
CA TYR A 36 2.00 0.21 -11.17
C TYR A 36 3.30 0.75 -11.81
N HIS A 37 3.59 0.46 -13.08
CA HIS A 37 4.83 0.92 -13.73
C HIS A 37 4.98 2.44 -13.74
N LEU A 38 3.86 3.18 -13.84
CA LEU A 38 3.81 4.65 -13.75
C LEU A 38 3.46 5.12 -12.34
N SER A 39 4.07 4.51 -11.32
CA SER A 39 3.83 4.88 -9.93
C SER A 39 5.12 5.09 -9.14
N LEU A 40 5.10 6.13 -8.32
CA LEU A 40 6.12 6.34 -7.28
C LEU A 40 5.52 6.11 -5.89
N ILE A 41 6.35 5.61 -4.98
CA ILE A 41 5.98 5.45 -3.57
C ILE A 41 6.79 6.45 -2.74
N GLY A 42 6.11 7.27 -1.94
CA GLY A 42 6.75 8.24 -1.06
C GLY A 42 6.21 8.17 0.36
N LYS A 43 7.11 8.24 1.34
CA LYS A 43 6.77 8.24 2.77
C LYS A 43 7.07 9.59 3.41
N PHE A 44 6.10 10.14 4.11
CA PHE A 44 6.24 11.38 4.86
C PHE A 44 6.84 11.07 6.23
N LEU A 45 8.11 11.43 6.41
CA LEU A 45 8.84 11.21 7.67
C LEU A 45 8.52 12.32 8.67
N THR A 46 7.37 12.20 9.32
CA THR A 46 6.92 13.14 10.35
C THR A 46 6.29 12.40 11.53
N CYS A 47 6.53 12.90 12.73
CA CYS A 47 5.83 12.49 13.96
C CYS A 47 4.63 13.38 14.26
N LYS A 48 4.46 14.50 13.53
CA LYS A 48 3.36 15.45 13.70
C LYS A 48 2.22 15.13 12.74
N SER A 49 0.99 15.31 13.22
CA SER A 49 -0.18 15.34 12.35
C SER A 49 -0.06 16.50 11.36
N PHE A 50 -0.56 16.27 10.15
CA PHE A 50 -0.56 17.27 9.08
C PHE A 50 -1.85 17.16 8.28
N ASN A 51 -2.19 18.24 7.60
CA ASN A 51 -3.33 18.24 6.70
C ASN A 51 -2.97 17.49 5.41
N LYS A 52 -3.46 16.24 5.29
CA LYS A 52 -3.21 15.38 4.13
C LYS A 52 -3.74 15.98 2.82
N LEU A 53 -4.89 16.65 2.84
CA LEU A 53 -5.44 17.30 1.65
C LEU A 53 -4.53 18.45 1.18
N ALA A 54 -4.09 19.28 2.11
CA ALA A 54 -3.14 20.35 1.80
C ALA A 54 -1.84 19.79 1.23
N ALA A 55 -1.26 18.76 1.86
CA ALA A 55 -0.05 18.10 1.37
C ALA A 55 -0.22 17.56 -0.06
N LYS A 56 -1.30 16.83 -0.34
CA LYS A 56 -1.61 16.30 -1.68
C LYS A 56 -1.70 17.41 -2.72
N ASN A 57 -2.42 18.49 -2.42
CA ASN A 57 -2.57 19.63 -3.32
C ASN A 57 -1.25 20.39 -3.53
N THR A 58 -0.42 20.50 -2.49
CA THR A 58 0.93 21.08 -2.61
C THR A 58 1.79 20.24 -3.55
N ILE A 59 1.79 18.92 -3.41
CA ILE A 59 2.58 18.02 -4.28
C ILE A 59 2.12 18.14 -5.74
N ARG A 60 0.81 18.10 -6.00
CA ARG A 60 0.24 18.29 -7.34
C ARG A 60 0.76 19.55 -8.02
N ARG A 61 0.69 20.67 -7.30
CA ARG A 61 1.18 21.96 -7.80
C ARG A 61 2.69 21.98 -7.99
N ALA A 62 3.45 21.39 -7.06
CA ALA A 62 4.91 21.34 -7.13
C ALA A 62 5.38 20.49 -8.33
N TRP A 63 4.71 19.38 -8.61
CA TRP A 63 4.96 18.56 -9.80
C TRP A 63 4.47 19.22 -11.09
N GLY A 64 3.51 20.14 -10.98
CA GLY A 64 2.83 20.76 -12.12
C GLY A 64 1.80 19.86 -12.79
N LEU A 65 1.27 18.90 -12.03
CA LEU A 65 0.23 17.96 -12.41
C LEU A 65 -0.91 18.16 -11.42
N ASP A 66 -1.86 19.02 -11.77
CA ASP A 66 -2.97 19.40 -10.89
C ASP A 66 -3.90 18.20 -10.65
N GLU A 67 -4.98 18.07 -11.41
CA GLU A 67 -5.93 16.96 -11.27
C GLU A 67 -5.47 15.65 -11.95
N SER A 68 -4.41 15.68 -12.77
CA SER A 68 -3.93 14.48 -13.49
C SER A 68 -3.17 13.50 -12.57
N LEU A 69 -2.53 14.00 -11.52
CA LEU A 69 -1.80 13.18 -10.54
C LEU A 69 -2.75 12.57 -9.50
N GLN A 70 -2.87 11.25 -9.53
CA GLN A 70 -3.63 10.51 -8.52
C GLN A 70 -2.74 10.19 -7.33
N ILE A 71 -3.20 10.52 -6.12
CA ILE A 71 -2.46 10.30 -4.87
C ILE A 71 -3.29 9.47 -3.89
N LEU A 72 -2.91 8.20 -3.74
CA LEU A 72 -3.55 7.21 -2.87
C LEU A 72 -2.73 7.04 -1.59
N GLU A 73 -3.39 6.86 -0.45
CA GLU A 73 -2.71 6.48 0.79
C GLU A 73 -2.72 4.97 0.90
N VAL A 74 -1.54 4.36 0.98
CA VAL A 74 -1.35 2.90 1.01
C VAL A 74 -0.78 2.42 2.34
N GLY A 75 -0.57 3.33 3.29
CA GLY A 75 -0.14 3.02 4.64
C GLY A 75 0.12 4.28 5.47
N PRO A 76 0.57 4.13 6.73
CA PRO A 76 0.84 5.26 7.62
C PRO A 76 1.86 6.23 7.03
N ASN A 77 1.37 7.40 6.62
CA ASN A 77 2.16 8.43 5.93
C ASN A 77 2.83 7.93 4.64
N LEU A 78 2.32 6.84 4.05
CA LEU A 78 2.84 6.23 2.84
C LEU A 78 1.85 6.44 1.70
N PHE A 79 2.33 7.05 0.62
CA PHE A 79 1.51 7.47 -0.50
C PHE A 79 2.02 6.87 -1.79
N GLN A 80 1.08 6.46 -2.64
CA GLN A 80 1.31 6.10 -4.02
C GLN A 80 0.90 7.26 -4.92
N PHE A 81 1.82 7.68 -5.78
CA PHE A 81 1.64 8.71 -6.79
C PHE A 81 1.52 8.01 -8.14
N LYS A 82 0.35 8.07 -8.79
CA LYS A 82 0.12 7.46 -10.11
C LYS A 82 0.08 8.53 -11.20
N PHE A 83 0.91 8.33 -12.21
CA PHE A 83 1.07 9.23 -13.36
C PHE A 83 0.38 8.64 -14.60
N GLN A 84 0.06 9.49 -15.57
CA GLN A 84 -0.56 9.06 -16.83
C GLN A 84 0.47 8.71 -17.90
N SER A 85 1.72 9.17 -17.74
CA SER A 85 2.83 8.85 -18.65
C SER A 85 4.17 8.86 -17.92
N GLU A 86 5.19 8.23 -18.52
CA GLU A 86 6.58 8.26 -18.02
C GLU A 86 7.12 9.70 -17.97
N PHE A 87 6.78 10.53 -18.95
CA PHE A 87 7.19 11.94 -18.99
C PHE A 87 6.70 12.74 -17.77
N GLU A 88 5.48 12.47 -17.30
CA GLU A 88 4.94 13.10 -16.09
C GLU A 88 5.68 12.63 -14.83
N MET A 89 6.11 11.37 -14.80
CA MET A 89 6.83 10.76 -13.68
C MET A 89 8.28 11.25 -13.57
N ASP A 90 8.97 11.44 -14.70
CA ASP A 90 10.40 11.78 -14.78
C ASP A 90 10.71 13.29 -14.68
N ARG A 91 9.67 14.12 -14.52
CA ARG A 91 9.76 15.58 -14.46
C ARG A 91 10.27 16.10 -13.11
#